data_AF-A0A9E4BHP4-F1
#
_entry.id   AF-A0A9E4BHP4-F1
#
_cell.length_a   1.000
_cell.length_b   1.000
_cell.length_c   1.000
_cell.angle_alpha   90.00
_cell.angle_beta   90.00
_cell.angle_gamma   90.00
#
_symmetry.space_group_name_H-M   'P 1'
#
loop_
_entity.id
_entity.type
_entity.pdbx_description
1 polymer ?
#
loop_
_entity_poly.entity_id
_entity_poly.type
_entity_poly.pdbx_seq_one_letter_code
_entity_poly.pdbx_strand_id
1 'polypeptide(L)' 'GDVGTIIHIHPDEEALVVEFMSLDGDTVAIATVLPSQARPVTNADLTHARTVPATV' A
#
# COMPACT_ATOMS: atom_id res chain seq x y z
N GLY A 1 3.53 -8.57 -3.97
CA GLY A 1 3.02 -7.88 -2.78
C GLY A 1 1.90 -6.96 -3.21
N ASP A 2 1.41 -6.17 -2.28
CA ASP A 2 0.33 -5.23 -2.53
C ASP A 2 0.91 -3.86 -2.91
N VAL A 3 0.13 -3.07 -3.67
CA VAL A 3 0.47 -1.70 -4.03
C VAL A 3 -0.43 -0.77 -3.23
N GLY A 4 0.17 0.21 -2.57
CA GLY A 4 -0.54 1.22 -1.80
C GLY A 4 0.13 2.58 -1.93
N THR A 5 -0.57 3.60 -1.46
CA THR A 5 -0.13 4.99 -1.48
C THR A 5 0.38 5.39 -0.11
N ILE A 6 1.59 5.94 -0.01
CA ILE A 6 2.08 6.54 1.24
C ILE A 6 1.24 7.80 1.49
N ILE A 7 0.48 7.80 2.59
CA ILE A 7 -0.35 8.93 3.02
C ILE A 7 0.27 9.71 4.18
N HIS A 8 1.23 9.10 4.89
CA HIS A 8 2.02 9.77 5.93
C HIS A 8 3.39 9.10 6.07
N ILE A 9 4.41 9.91 6.39
CA ILE A 9 5.76 9.47 6.72
C ILE A 9 6.02 9.97 8.14
N HIS A 10 6.34 9.05 9.06
CA HIS A 10 6.71 9.41 10.42
C HIS A 10 8.07 10.14 10.44
N PRO A 11 8.37 10.93 11.50
CA PRO A 11 9.66 11.59 11.65
C PRO A 11 10.84 10.62 11.48
N ASP A 12 11.95 11.11 10.94
CA ASP A 12 13.16 10.34 10.68
C ASP A 12 12.94 9.07 9.82
N GLU A 13 11.84 9.04 9.06
CA GLU A 13 11.42 7.91 8.22
C GLU A 13 11.28 6.59 8.99
N GLU A 14 10.98 6.62 10.29
CA GLU A 14 10.92 5.40 11.12
C GLU A 14 9.80 4.44 10.71
N ALA A 15 8.74 4.98 10.10
CA ALA A 15 7.60 4.22 9.60
C ALA A 15 6.85 4.98 8.49
N LEU A 16 6.15 4.22 7.65
CA LEU A 16 5.30 4.71 6.58
C LEU A 16 3.85 4.31 6.88
N VAL A 17 2.92 5.24 6.76
CA VAL A 17 1.49 4.92 6.73
C VAL A 17 1.06 4.80 5.28
N VAL A 18 0.59 3.61 4.92
CA VAL A 18 0.23 3.25 3.55
C VAL A 18 -1.27 2.95 3.49
N GLU A 19 -1.95 3.59 2.56
CA GLU A 19 -3.32 3.27 2.19
C GLU A 19 -3.33 2.23 1.06
N PHE A 20 -4.09 1.16 1.24
CA PHE A 20 -4.38 0.17 0.22
C PHE A 20 -5.83 0.32 -0.24
N MET A 21 -6.02 0.51 -1.56
CA MET A 21 -7.34 0.63 -2.17
C MET A 21 -7.63 -0.57 -3.08
N SER A 22 -8.91 -0.90 -3.22
CA SER A 22 -9.39 -1.77 -4.30
C SER A 22 -9.39 -1.02 -5.64
N LEU A 23 -9.57 -1.76 -6.74
CA LEU A 23 -9.50 -1.20 -8.10
C LEU A 23 -10.68 -0.29 -8.46
N ASP A 24 -11.76 -0.31 -7.68
CA ASP A 24 -12.89 0.63 -7.75
C ASP A 24 -12.70 1.90 -6.91
N GLY A 25 -11.58 1.99 -6.17
CA GLY A 25 -11.20 3.18 -5.41
C GLY A 25 -11.56 3.15 -3.93
N ASP A 26 -12.19 2.08 -3.43
CA ASP A 26 -12.52 1.97 -2.00
C ASP A 26 -11.27 1.66 -1.17
N THR A 27 -11.13 2.34 -0.02
CA THR A 27 -10.07 2.03 0.95
C THR A 27 -10.31 0.66 1.58
N VAL A 28 -9.37 -0.26 1.39
CA VAL A 28 -9.42 -1.62 1.96
C VAL A 28 -8.70 -1.66 3.30
N ALA A 29 -7.57 -0.96 3.42
CA ALA A 29 -6.79 -0.92 4.66
C ALA A 29 -5.90 0.33 4.73
N ILE A 30 -5.64 0.76 5.96
CA ILE A 30 -4.58 1.72 6.28
C ILE A 30 -3.63 1.01 7.25
N ALA A 31 -2.35 0.90 6.88
CA ALA A 31 -1.37 0.17 7.67
C ALA A 31 -0.09 0.98 7.88
N THR A 32 0.45 0.90 9.08
CA THR A 32 1.81 1.36 9.39
C THR A 32 2.80 0.24 9.07
N VAL A 33 3.78 0.52 8.21
CA VAL A 33 4.83 -0.43 7.80
C VAL A 33 6.21 0.17 8.01
N LEU A 34 7.22 -0.70 8.17
CA LEU A 34 8.61 -0.27 8.18
C LEU A 34 9.06 0.09 6.75
N PRO A 35 9.99 1.06 6.57
CA PRO A 35 10.53 1.38 5.26
C PRO A 35 11.13 0.17 4.53
N SER A 36 11.75 -0.75 5.28
CA SER A 36 12.34 -1.98 4.73
C SER A 36 11.30 -2.98 4.17
N GLN A 37 10.02 -2.80 4.47
CA GLN A 37 8.92 -3.60 3.95
C GLN A 37 8.32 -3.01 2.67
N ALA A 38 8.75 -1.81 2.26
CA ALA A 38 8.26 -1.12 1.08
C ALA A 38 9.37 -0.97 0.02
N ARG A 39 8.97 -0.98 -1.25
CA ARG A 39 9.80 -0.55 -2.38
C ARG A 39 9.05 0.53 -3.16
N PRO A 40 9.73 1.61 -3.61
CA PRO A 40 9.12 2.58 -4.50
C PRO A 40 8.59 1.95 -5.79
N VAL A 41 7.39 2.36 -6.22
CA VAL A 41 6.84 2.02 -7.54
C VAL A 41 7.60 2.79 -8.61
N THR A 42 7.81 2.15 -9.76
CA THR A 42 8.55 2.66 -10.91
C THR A 42 7.74 2.49 -12.19
N ASN A 43 8.19 3.11 -13.28
CA ASN A 43 7.58 2.94 -14.60
C ASN A 43 7.73 1.53 -15.20
N ALA A 44 8.53 0.66 -14.58
CA ALA A 44 8.70 -0.73 -14.99
C ALA A 44 7.72 -1.68 -14.27
N ASP A 45 6.90 -1.18 -13.36
CA ASP A 45 5.98 -1.99 -12.57
C ASP A 45 4.62 -2.17 -13.27
N LEU A 46 4.08 -3.39 -13.21
CA LEU A 46 2.75 -3.74 -13.74
C LEU A 46 1.89 -4.35 -12.61
N THR A 47 0.75 -3.74 -12.34
CA THR A 47 -0.19 -4.22 -11.30
C THR A 47 -0.93 -5.46 -11.77
N HIS A 48 -1.03 -6.47 -10.90
CA HIS A 48 -1.83 -7.68 -11.13
C HIS A 48 -3.18 -7.54 -10.43
N ALA A 49 -4.28 -7.59 -11.17
CA ALA A 49 -5.63 -7.59 -10.62
C ALA A 49 -6.03 -8.98 -10.09
N ARG A 50 -6.46 -9.07 -8.83
CA ARG A 50 -6.99 -10.30 -8.23
C ARG A 50 -8.18 -10.00 -7.34
N THR A 51 -9.12 -10.93 -7.23
CA THR A 51 -10.22 -10.83 -6.26
C THR A 51 -9.67 -11.04 -4.85
N VAL A 52 -9.90 -10.07 -3.97
CA VAL A 52 -9.66 -10.22 -2.53
C VAL A 52 -10.93 -10.76 -1.89
N PRO A 53 -10.88 -11.83 -1.07
CA PRO A 53 -12.05 -12.32 -0.36
C PRO A 53 -12.62 -11.22 0.54
N ALA A 54 -13.94 -11.11 0.63
CA ALA A 54 -14.57 -10.25 1.62
C ALA A 54 -14.18 -10.75 3.02
N THR A 55 -13.60 -9.87 3.84
CA THR A 55 -13.40 -10.14 5.26
C THR A 55 -14.76 -10.01 5.95
N VAL A 56 -15.25 -11.10 6.55
CA VAL A 56 -16.46 -11.13 7.39
C VAL A 56 -16.19 -10.68 8.81
#